data_AF-A0A3Q9FMJ9-F1
#
_entry.id   AF-A0A3Q9FMJ9-F1
#
_cell.length_a   1.000
_cell.length_b   1.000
_cell.length_c   1.000
_cell.angle_alpha   90.00
_cell.angle_beta   90.00
_cell.angle_gamma   90.00
#
_symmetry.space_group_name_H-M   'P 1'
#
loop_
_entity.id
_entity.type
_entity.pdbx_description
1 polymer ?
#
loop_
_entity_poly.entity_id
_entity_poly.type
_entity_poly.pdbx_seq_one_letter_code
_entity_poly.pdbx_strand_id
1 'polypeptide(L)'
;MLQDKRDYIKRLIKDLEKMMLRFQGLDWRLHRDEIESTVDKYITEIMKINPEDDTQEMILKVMDLSAKLDFIQLELLTDALASKGKVTGERKYLEAALKLYQKIEDVDVMTFSFVRHQKISELTTMLT
;
A
#
# COMPACT_ATOMS: atom_id res chain seq x y z
N MET A 1 -12.12 -21.08 -15.20
CA MET A 1 -10.83 -20.39 -15.38
C MET A 1 -10.89 -18.87 -15.21
N LEU A 2 -11.75 -18.12 -15.92
CA LEU A 2 -11.81 -16.65 -15.76
C LEU A 2 -12.53 -16.23 -14.46
N GLN A 3 -13.61 -16.93 -14.12
CA GLN A 3 -14.37 -16.73 -12.88
C GLN A 3 -13.51 -17.05 -11.65
N ASP A 4 -12.77 -18.17 -11.67
CA ASP A 4 -11.88 -18.57 -10.57
C ASP A 4 -10.79 -17.52 -10.29
N LYS A 5 -10.23 -16.91 -11.35
CA LYS A 5 -9.26 -15.81 -11.23
C LYS A 5 -9.89 -14.57 -10.62
N ARG A 6 -11.09 -14.20 -11.05
CA ARG A 6 -11.82 -13.06 -10.48
C ARG A 6 -12.15 -13.29 -9.00
N ASP A 7 -12.58 -14.49 -8.63
CA ASP A 7 -12.92 -14.84 -7.26
C ASP A 7 -11.68 -14.99 -6.36
N TYR A 8 -10.53 -15.36 -6.93
CA TYR A 8 -9.23 -15.29 -6.26
C TYR A 8 -8.82 -13.85 -5.96
N ILE A 9 -8.85 -12.95 -6.95
CA ILE A 9 -8.51 -11.53 -6.77
C ILE A 9 -9.39 -10.88 -5.71
N LYS A 10 -10.71 -11.13 -5.75
CA LYS A 10 -11.64 -10.61 -4.74
C LYS A 10 -11.30 -11.09 -3.32
N ARG A 11 -10.91 -12.36 -3.17
CA ARG A 11 -10.48 -12.90 -1.87
C ARG A 11 -9.20 -12.24 -1.41
N LEU A 12 -8.21 -12.10 -2.29
CA LEU A 12 -6.94 -11.46 -1.98
C LEU A 12 -7.11 -10.01 -1.51
N ILE A 13 -7.96 -9.22 -2.19
CA ILE A 13 -8.29 -7.86 -1.77
C ILE A 13 -8.93 -7.86 -0.37
N LYS A 14 -9.94 -8.71 -0.17
CA LYS A 14 -10.66 -8.78 1.12
C LYS A 14 -9.76 -9.24 2.27
N ASP A 15 -8.83 -10.14 2.01
CA ASP A 15 -7.91 -10.61 3.04
C ASP A 15 -6.89 -9.52 3.35
N LEU A 16 -6.36 -8.81 2.35
CA LEU A 16 -5.52 -7.64 2.57
C LEU A 16 -6.24 -6.54 3.37
N GLU A 17 -7.48 -6.18 3.03
CA GLU A 17 -8.29 -5.21 3.78
C GLU A 17 -8.43 -5.59 5.26
N LYS A 18 -8.77 -6.87 5.55
CA LYS A 18 -8.84 -7.36 6.93
C LYS A 18 -7.50 -7.28 7.63
N MET A 19 -6.40 -7.57 6.93
CA MET A 19 -5.06 -7.52 7.49
C MET A 19 -4.68 -6.09 7.86
N MET A 20 -4.94 -5.12 6.97
CA MET A 20 -4.69 -3.70 7.25
C MET A 20 -5.54 -3.17 8.41
N LEU A 21 -6.76 -3.69 8.58
CA LEU A 21 -7.64 -3.34 9.72
C LEU A 21 -7.23 -3.99 11.05
N ARG A 22 -6.72 -5.23 11.03
CA ARG A 22 -6.49 -6.04 12.24
C ARG A 22 -5.09 -5.92 12.81
N PHE A 23 -4.07 -5.79 11.97
CA PHE A 23 -2.68 -5.86 12.40
C PHE A 23 -2.10 -4.47 12.64
N GLN A 24 -2.49 -3.87 13.78
CA GLN A 24 -1.88 -2.65 14.32
C GLN A 24 -0.96 -3.01 15.50
N GLY A 25 0.20 -2.36 15.63
CA GLY A 25 1.07 -2.56 16.80
C GLY A 25 1.86 -3.87 16.80
N LEU A 26 2.01 -4.57 17.93
CA LEU A 26 2.98 -5.68 18.10
C LEU A 26 2.65 -6.99 17.35
N ASP A 27 1.44 -7.13 16.78
CA ASP A 27 0.98 -8.37 16.12
C ASP A 27 1.63 -8.62 14.73
N TRP A 28 2.28 -7.63 14.11
CA TRP A 28 2.91 -7.79 12.79
C TRP A 28 4.08 -8.78 12.79
N ARG A 29 4.72 -9.03 13.94
CA ARG A 29 5.87 -9.94 14.03
C ARG A 29 5.46 -11.40 13.91
N LEU A 30 4.28 -11.76 14.41
CA LEU A 30 3.77 -13.14 14.38
C LEU A 30 3.22 -13.53 13.00
N HIS A 31 2.77 -12.55 12.22
CA HIS A 31 2.14 -12.76 10.92
C HIS A 31 2.93 -12.17 9.75
N ARG A 32 4.22 -11.82 9.96
CA ARG A 32 5.06 -11.10 8.99
C ARG A 32 5.08 -11.77 7.61
N ASP A 33 5.30 -13.08 7.56
CA ASP A 33 5.43 -13.83 6.31
C ASP A 33 4.10 -13.90 5.53
N GLU A 34 2.99 -14.03 6.26
CA GLU A 34 1.65 -14.01 5.67
C GLU A 34 1.29 -12.61 5.13
N ILE A 35 1.65 -11.57 5.89
CA ILE A 35 1.52 -10.16 5.48
C ILE A 35 2.33 -9.91 4.22
N GLU A 36 3.61 -10.29 4.22
CA GLU A 36 4.49 -10.09 3.09
C GLU A 36 3.97 -10.80 1.83
N SER A 37 3.60 -12.08 1.94
CA SER A 37 3.09 -12.84 0.78
C SER A 37 1.80 -12.25 0.21
N THR A 38 0.88 -11.80 1.07
CA THR A 38 -0.40 -11.23 0.65
C THR A 38 -0.20 -9.86 0.00
N VAL A 39 0.63 -9.02 0.60
CA VAL A 39 0.99 -7.69 0.08
C VAL A 39 1.71 -7.81 -1.25
N ASP A 40 2.66 -8.74 -1.39
CA ASP A 40 3.40 -8.95 -2.64
C ASP A 40 2.49 -9.35 -3.78
N LYS A 41 1.59 -10.31 -3.54
CA LYS A 41 0.62 -10.73 -4.56
C LYS A 41 -0.31 -9.57 -4.94
N TYR A 42 -0.73 -8.76 -3.98
CA TYR A 42 -1.56 -7.59 -4.29
C TYR A 42 -0.80 -6.56 -5.15
N ILE A 43 0.40 -6.15 -4.73
CA ILE A 43 1.23 -5.16 -5.43
C ILE A 43 1.58 -5.64 -6.86
N THR A 44 1.99 -6.90 -7.00
CA THR A 44 2.49 -7.43 -8.28
C THR A 44 1.39 -7.98 -9.18
N GLU A 45 0.47 -8.78 -8.65
CA GLU A 45 -0.53 -9.47 -9.46
C GLU A 45 -1.76 -8.60 -9.74
N ILE A 46 -2.16 -7.76 -8.79
CA ILE A 46 -3.36 -6.91 -8.93
C ILE A 46 -2.97 -5.52 -9.42
N MET A 47 -2.04 -4.86 -8.73
CA MET A 47 -1.63 -3.48 -9.03
C MET A 47 -0.59 -3.38 -10.15
N LYS A 48 0.01 -4.51 -10.57
CA LYS A 48 0.98 -4.59 -11.68
C LYS A 48 2.24 -3.73 -11.47
N ILE A 49 2.61 -3.50 -10.22
CA ILE A 49 3.87 -2.83 -9.87
C ILE A 49 4.98 -3.89 -9.88
N ASN A 50 6.06 -3.62 -10.60
CA ASN A 50 7.16 -4.56 -10.74
C ASN A 50 8.16 -4.34 -9.59
N PRO A 51 8.50 -5.37 -8.81
CA PRO A 51 9.42 -5.24 -7.68
C PRO A 51 10.84 -4.89 -8.11
N GLU A 52 11.22 -5.07 -9.37
CA GLU A 52 12.54 -4.69 -9.89
C GLU A 52 12.62 -3.22 -10.32
N ASP A 53 11.49 -2.50 -10.32
CA ASP A 53 11.47 -1.08 -10.65
C ASP A 53 12.33 -0.29 -9.65
N ASP A 54 13.05 0.72 -10.16
CA ASP A 54 13.69 1.69 -9.30
C ASP A 54 12.66 2.61 -8.62
N THR A 55 13.13 3.41 -7.67
CA THR A 55 12.24 4.28 -6.89
C THR A 55 11.47 5.28 -7.77
N GLN A 56 12.10 5.85 -8.80
CA GLN A 56 11.45 6.85 -9.65
C GLN A 56 10.39 6.20 -10.53
N GLU A 57 10.72 5.06 -11.15
CA GLU A 57 9.78 4.30 -11.96
C GLU A 57 8.57 3.83 -11.14
N MET A 58 8.81 3.33 -9.92
CA MET A 58 7.74 2.93 -9.02
C MET A 58 6.84 4.12 -8.65
N ILE A 59 7.42 5.28 -8.30
CA ILE A 59 6.67 6.49 -8.01
C ILE A 59 5.80 6.90 -9.21
N LEU A 60 6.35 6.90 -10.43
CA LEU A 60 5.58 7.24 -11.63
C LEU A 60 4.39 6.30 -11.83
N LYS A 61 4.59 4.99 -11.67
CA LYS A 61 3.52 3.99 -11.81
C LYS A 61 2.43 4.15 -10.76
N VAL A 62 2.79 4.34 -9.49
CA VAL A 62 1.77 4.52 -8.43
C VAL A 62 1.00 5.83 -8.60
N MET A 63 1.64 6.88 -9.09
CA MET A 63 0.95 8.14 -9.38
C MET A 63 0.00 8.02 -10.59
N ASP A 64 0.36 7.27 -11.63
CA ASP A 64 -0.56 6.94 -12.73
C ASP A 64 -1.76 6.10 -12.24
N LEU A 65 -1.52 5.13 -11.34
CA LEU A 65 -2.60 4.37 -10.70
C LEU A 65 -3.51 5.26 -9.84
N SER A 66 -2.97 6.26 -9.14
CA SER A 66 -3.75 7.16 -8.29
C SER A 66 -4.83 7.95 -9.05
N ALA A 67 -4.67 8.15 -10.35
CA ALA A 67 -5.67 8.81 -11.20
C ALA A 67 -6.79 7.85 -11.68
N LYS A 68 -6.60 6.54 -11.52
CA LYS A 68 -7.48 5.48 -12.06
C LYS A 68 -8.25 4.73 -10.98
N LEU A 69 -7.69 4.67 -9.78
CA LEU A 69 -8.27 3.98 -8.64
C LEU A 69 -9.31 4.84 -7.93
N ASP A 70 -10.33 4.20 -7.36
CA ASP A 70 -11.20 4.87 -6.40
C ASP A 70 -10.46 5.12 -5.07
N PHE A 71 -11.06 5.93 -4.20
CA PHE A 71 -10.44 6.33 -2.94
C PHE A 71 -10.07 5.15 -2.04
N ILE A 72 -10.93 4.12 -1.94
CA ILE A 72 -10.71 2.95 -1.08
C ILE A 72 -9.54 2.13 -1.61
N GLN A 73 -9.51 1.90 -2.92
CA GLN A 73 -8.42 1.19 -3.58
C GLN A 73 -7.09 1.93 -3.44
N LEU A 74 -7.13 3.26 -3.52
CA LEU A 74 -5.97 4.12 -3.36
C LEU A 74 -5.42 4.06 -1.92
N GLU A 75 -6.28 4.15 -0.90
CA GLU A 75 -5.88 3.97 0.49
C GLU A 75 -5.28 2.57 0.73
N LEU A 76 -5.92 1.52 0.19
CA LEU A 76 -5.43 0.15 0.31
C LEU A 76 -4.06 -0.05 -0.34
N LEU A 77 -3.86 0.49 -1.56
CA LEU A 77 -2.55 0.47 -2.22
C LEU A 77 -1.50 1.20 -1.39
N THR A 78 -1.84 2.35 -0.84
CA THR A 78 -0.92 3.16 -0.04
C THR A 78 -0.49 2.42 1.24
N ASP A 79 -1.46 1.83 1.94
CA ASP A 79 -1.21 1.01 3.13
C ASP A 79 -0.38 -0.25 2.80
N ALA A 80 -0.64 -0.90 1.67
CA ALA A 80 0.13 -2.06 1.21
C ALA A 80 1.59 -1.71 0.91
N LEU A 81 1.86 -0.60 0.21
CA LEU A 81 3.21 -0.13 -0.09
C LEU A 81 3.97 0.24 1.19
N ALA A 82 3.32 0.99 2.11
CA ALA A 82 3.92 1.33 3.40
C ALA A 82 4.27 0.06 4.19
N SER A 83 3.37 -0.92 4.20
CA SER A 83 3.58 -2.20 4.88
C SER A 83 4.73 -2.98 4.26
N LYS A 84 4.79 -3.08 2.93
CA LYS A 84 5.90 -3.75 2.23
C LYS A 84 7.23 -3.11 2.57
N GLY A 85 7.32 -1.79 2.46
CA GLY A 85 8.55 -1.06 2.77
C GLY A 85 8.99 -1.21 4.23
N LYS A 86 8.06 -1.22 5.19
CA LYS A 86 8.37 -1.46 6.61
C LYS A 86 8.84 -2.89 6.86
N VAL A 87 8.24 -3.86 6.17
CA VAL A 87 8.57 -5.28 6.31
C VAL A 87 9.92 -5.61 5.69
N THR A 88 10.20 -5.15 4.46
CA THR A 88 11.46 -5.48 3.78
C THR A 88 12.59 -4.50 4.07
N GLY A 89 12.28 -3.30 4.57
CA GLY A 89 13.23 -2.21 4.71
C GLY A 89 13.55 -1.52 3.38
N GLU A 90 12.84 -1.85 2.30
CA GLU A 90 13.10 -1.27 0.98
C GLU A 90 12.50 0.12 0.85
N ARG A 91 13.39 1.09 0.65
CA ARG A 91 13.08 2.52 0.61
C ARG A 91 12.09 2.91 -0.50
N LYS A 92 12.16 2.25 -1.66
CA LYS A 92 11.29 2.56 -2.82
C LYS A 92 9.80 2.45 -2.51
N TYR A 93 9.39 1.44 -1.73
CA TYR A 93 7.99 1.27 -1.35
C TYR A 93 7.55 2.31 -0.32
N LEU A 94 8.44 2.69 0.61
CA LEU A 94 8.17 3.75 1.58
C LEU A 94 8.01 5.11 0.89
N GLU A 95 8.87 5.44 -0.08
CA GLU A 95 8.78 6.69 -0.85
C GLU A 95 7.51 6.72 -1.72
N ALA A 96 7.18 5.62 -2.40
CA ALA A 96 5.95 5.49 -3.16
C ALA A 96 4.70 5.67 -2.27
N ALA A 97 4.67 5.04 -1.10
CA ALA A 97 3.58 5.19 -0.14
C ALA A 97 3.46 6.63 0.38
N LEU A 98 4.58 7.27 0.72
CA LEU A 98 4.59 8.66 1.17
C LEU A 98 4.00 9.60 0.11
N LYS A 99 4.37 9.42 -1.15
CA LYS A 99 3.82 10.22 -2.26
C LYS A 99 2.32 10.05 -2.41
N LEU A 100 1.81 8.83 -2.28
CA LEU A 100 0.37 8.59 -2.32
C LEU A 100 -0.37 9.18 -1.12
N TYR A 101 0.14 9.05 0.11
CA TYR A 101 -0.51 9.70 1.27
C TYR A 101 -0.57 11.23 1.12
N GLN A 102 0.53 11.85 0.66
CA GLN A 102 0.54 13.29 0.36
C GLN A 102 -0.51 13.64 -0.69
N LYS A 103 -0.60 12.85 -1.77
CA LYS A 103 -1.60 13.05 -2.81
C LYS A 103 -3.03 12.90 -2.30
N ILE A 104 -3.30 11.91 -1.45
CA ILE A 104 -4.63 11.69 -0.85
C ILE A 104 -5.01 12.89 0.01
N GLU A 105 -4.09 13.35 0.86
CA GLU A 105 -4.34 14.50 1.74
C GLU A 105 -4.55 15.80 0.95
N ASP A 106 -3.81 16.01 -0.14
CA ASP A 106 -3.98 17.17 -1.02
C ASP A 106 -5.33 17.17 -1.77
N VAL A 107 -5.88 15.99 -2.06
CA VAL A 107 -7.15 15.83 -2.81
C VAL A 107 -8.35 15.82 -1.86
N ASP A 108 -8.21 15.22 -0.68
CA ASP A 108 -9.25 15.13 0.36
C ASP A 108 -9.29 16.40 1.23
N VAL A 109 -9.41 17.56 0.59
CA VAL A 109 -9.36 18.89 1.24
C VAL A 109 -10.47 19.09 2.28
N MET A 110 -11.56 18.30 2.20
CA MET A 110 -12.72 18.41 3.10
C MET A 110 -12.63 17.52 4.35
N THR A 111 -11.71 16.56 4.40
CA THR A 111 -11.63 15.61 5.53
C THR A 111 -10.22 15.59 6.11
N PHE A 112 -10.03 16.31 7.23
CA PHE A 112 -8.80 16.15 8.00
C PHE A 112 -8.74 14.74 8.60
N SER A 113 -7.66 14.00 8.30
CA SER A 113 -7.41 12.68 8.86
C SER A 113 -6.14 12.69 9.71
N PHE A 114 -6.31 12.72 11.04
CA PHE A 114 -5.20 12.61 11.99
C PHE A 114 -4.33 11.36 11.74
N VAL A 115 -4.97 10.25 11.36
CA VAL A 115 -4.29 8.99 11.05
C VAL A 115 -3.37 9.14 9.84
N ARG A 116 -3.81 9.82 8.77
CA ARG A 116 -2.96 10.04 7.58
C ARG A 116 -1.78 10.94 7.90
N HIS A 117 -1.99 12.04 8.63
CA HIS A 117 -0.90 12.91 9.07
C HIS A 117 0.14 12.17 9.91
N GLN A 118 -0.29 11.32 10.84
CA GLN A 118 0.61 10.47 11.61
C GLN A 118 1.42 9.53 10.72
N LYS A 119 0.79 8.86 9.75
CA LYS A 119 1.48 7.97 8.79
C LYS A 119 2.47 8.74 7.90
N ILE A 120 2.10 9.93 7.41
CA ILE A 120 2.99 10.81 6.63
C ILE A 120 4.22 11.19 7.46
N SER A 121 4.01 11.62 8.72
CA SER A 121 5.10 11.99 9.62
C SER A 121 6.01 10.80 9.91
N GLU A 122 5.45 9.63 10.20
CA GLU A 122 6.22 8.41 10.46
C GLU A 122 7.10 8.06 9.26
N LEU A 123 6.52 8.00 8.06
CA LEU A 123 7.27 7.69 6.84
C LEU A 123 8.34 8.74 6.54
N THR A 124 8.04 10.02 6.75
CA THR A 124 9.02 11.11 6.59
C THR A 124 10.22 10.93 7.52
N THR A 125 9.98 10.57 8.78
CA THR A 125 11.05 10.28 9.75
C THR A 125 11.87 9.05 9.35
N MET A 126 11.24 7.99 8.84
CA MET A 126 11.96 6.78 8.39
C MET A 126 12.82 7.03 7.14
N LEU A 127 12.45 8.01 6.32
CA LEU A 127 13.14 8.37 5.09
C LEU A 127 14.21 9.45 5.27
N THR A 128 14.31 10.08 6.43
CA THR A 128 15.36 11.06 6.76
C THR A 128 16.60 10.36 7.29
#